data_AF-A0A7K0WA39-F1
#
_entry.id   AF-A0A7K0WA39-F1
#
_cell.length_a   1.000
_cell.length_b   1.000
_cell.length_c   1.000
_cell.angle_alpha   90.00
_cell.angle_beta   90.00
_cell.angle_gamma   90.00
#
_symmetry.space_group_name_H-M   'P 1'
#
loop_
_entity.id
_entity.type
_entity.pdbx_description
1 polymer ?
#
loop_
_entity_poly.entity_id
_entity_poly.type
_entity_poly.pdbx_seq_one_letter_code
_entity_poly.pdbx_strand_id
1 'polypeptide(L)'
;MGEVLAELIRNDVVESSHVGHFVALDSDGSILFHKGDPTQLIYPRSSYKSILAAAMVRSGVTLEPRLLALTCASHSGLAMHQQGALEILALAGLDESALQNVKGRPLDEGAALLTPVPTRLAMNCSGKHSGMLLGCATNGWPIGNYLDVEHPVQVAFKNELENLAGEKISHTAIDGCGAPLFLISLLGLARAIRALTIS
;
A
#
# COMPACT_ATOMS: atom_id res chain seq x y z
N MET A 1 22.08 3.42 -13.55
CA MET A 1 22.59 3.16 -12.18
C MET A 1 22.15 4.31 -11.30
N GLY A 2 21.73 4.05 -10.07
CA GLY A 2 21.36 5.11 -9.13
C GLY A 2 22.57 5.92 -8.65
N GLU A 3 22.32 6.92 -7.82
CA GLU A 3 23.34 7.76 -7.20
C GLU A 3 23.35 7.56 -5.66
N VAL A 4 24.45 7.89 -4.99
CA VAL A 4 24.58 7.71 -3.53
C VAL A 4 23.58 8.62 -2.78
N LEU A 5 22.59 8.05 -2.10
CA LEU A 5 21.58 8.79 -1.34
C LEU A 5 21.93 8.92 0.14
N ALA A 6 22.60 7.92 0.72
CA ALA A 6 23.00 7.94 2.13
C ALA A 6 24.30 7.16 2.34
N GLU A 7 25.12 7.60 3.29
CA GLU A 7 26.37 6.96 3.69
C GLU A 7 26.36 6.70 5.19
N LEU A 8 26.82 5.51 5.58
CA LEU A 8 27.16 5.20 6.97
C LEU A 8 28.65 5.48 7.17
N ILE A 9 28.96 6.47 8.01
CA ILE A 9 30.34 6.84 8.33
C ILE A 9 30.71 6.26 9.70
N ARG A 10 31.83 5.53 9.78
CA ARG A 10 32.42 5.05 11.03
C ARG A 10 33.87 5.50 11.10
N ASN A 11 34.20 6.28 12.13
CA ASN A 11 35.55 6.83 12.33
C ASN A 11 36.07 7.53 11.06
N ASP A 12 35.29 8.46 10.51
CA ASP A 12 35.61 9.26 9.32
C ASP A 12 35.77 8.48 8.00
N VAL A 13 35.44 7.19 7.99
CA VAL A 13 35.45 6.34 6.79
C VAL A 13 34.02 6.01 6.39
N VAL A 14 33.71 6.15 5.10
CA VAL A 14 32.47 5.63 4.52
C VAL A 14 32.52 4.10 4.56
N GLU A 15 31.79 3.52 5.51
CA GLU A 15 31.72 2.06 5.71
C GLU A 15 30.69 1.42 4.77
N SER A 16 29.61 2.15 4.45
CA SER A 16 28.57 1.68 3.54
C SER A 16 27.89 2.83 2.81
N SER A 17 27.55 2.64 1.53
CA SER A 17 26.81 3.59 0.70
C SER A 17 25.53 2.97 0.19
N HIS A 18 24.42 3.71 0.30
CA HIS A 18 23.11 3.35 -0.22
C HIS A 18 22.86 4.14 -1.50
N VAL A 19 22.71 3.43 -2.61
CA VAL A 19 22.55 4.01 -3.94
C VAL A 19 21.10 3.89 -4.37
N GLY A 20 20.54 4.94 -4.97
CA GLY A 20 19.15 4.96 -5.41
C GLY A 20 18.78 6.16 -6.25
N HIS A 21 17.48 6.38 -6.35
CA HIS A 21 16.85 7.49 -7.06
C HIS A 21 16.00 8.27 -6.06
N PHE A 22 16.05 9.60 -6.11
CA PHE A 22 15.36 10.49 -5.22
C PHE A 22 14.75 11.64 -6.01
N VAL A 23 13.54 12.04 -5.63
CA VAL A 23 12.88 13.23 -6.16
C VAL A 23 12.12 13.93 -5.04
N ALA A 24 12.26 15.24 -4.96
CA ALA A 24 11.47 16.12 -4.12
C ALA A 24 10.72 17.11 -5.02
N LEU A 25 9.44 17.29 -4.73
CA LEU A 25 8.59 18.25 -5.46
C LEU A 25 8.44 19.53 -4.65
N ASP A 26 8.34 20.65 -5.36
CA ASP A 26 7.89 21.91 -4.76
C ASP A 26 6.37 21.87 -4.55
N SER A 27 5.87 22.84 -3.78
CA SER A 27 4.47 23.14 -3.53
C SER A 27 3.63 23.24 -4.81
N ASP A 28 4.20 23.71 -5.93
CA ASP A 28 3.52 23.80 -7.24
C ASP A 28 3.55 22.48 -8.05
N GLY A 29 4.31 21.49 -7.59
CA GLY A 29 4.47 20.18 -8.24
C GLY A 29 5.63 20.08 -9.23
N SER A 30 6.41 21.15 -9.41
CA SER A 30 7.68 21.11 -10.13
C SER A 30 8.73 20.30 -9.34
N ILE A 31 9.77 19.83 -10.02
CA ILE A 31 10.88 19.13 -9.35
C ILE A 31 11.76 20.18 -8.67
N LEU A 32 11.73 20.20 -7.34
CA LEU A 32 12.60 21.06 -6.53
C LEU A 32 14.04 20.53 -6.53
N PHE A 33 14.19 19.21 -6.40
CA PHE A 33 15.47 18.54 -6.35
C PHE A 33 15.33 17.07 -6.75
N HIS A 34 16.34 16.51 -7.42
CA HIS A 34 16.42 15.07 -7.66
C HIS A 34 17.86 14.58 -7.59
N LYS A 35 18.02 13.28 -7.35
CA LYS A 35 19.29 12.56 -7.42
C LYS A 35 19.02 11.21 -8.10
N GLY A 36 19.81 10.88 -9.12
CA GLY A 36 19.53 9.81 -10.07
C GLY A 36 18.42 10.18 -11.05
N ASP A 37 17.85 9.15 -11.67
CA ASP A 37 16.75 9.27 -12.63
C ASP A 37 15.38 9.25 -11.94
N PRO A 38 14.62 10.38 -11.91
CA PRO A 38 13.28 10.42 -11.32
C PRO A 38 12.22 9.69 -12.16
N THR A 39 12.51 9.35 -13.41
CA THR A 39 11.60 8.61 -14.30
C THR A 39 11.76 7.10 -14.18
N GLN A 40 12.76 6.64 -13.39
CA GLN A 40 13.00 5.23 -13.13
C GLN A 40 11.72 4.54 -12.67
N LEU A 41 11.35 3.47 -13.39
CA LEU A 41 10.20 2.64 -13.04
C LEU A 41 10.51 1.85 -11.77
N ILE A 42 9.57 1.91 -10.83
CA ILE A 42 9.62 1.26 -9.53
C ILE A 42 8.28 0.63 -9.20
N TYR A 43 8.33 -0.41 -8.37
CA TYR A 43 7.14 -0.87 -7.67
C TYR A 43 7.05 -0.15 -6.32
N PRO A 44 5.99 0.65 -6.05
CA PRO A 44 5.86 1.39 -4.80
C PRO A 44 5.69 0.45 -3.59
N ARG A 45 5.30 -0.80 -3.84
CA ARG A 45 4.98 -1.80 -2.81
C ARG A 45 3.98 -1.19 -1.83
N SER A 46 4.26 -1.15 -0.54
CA SER A 46 3.30 -0.66 0.44
C SER A 46 3.23 0.86 0.58
N SER A 47 4.10 1.64 -0.09
CA SER A 47 4.15 3.10 0.11
C SER A 47 2.93 3.85 -0.42
N TYR A 48 2.17 3.24 -1.34
CA TYR A 48 0.98 3.83 -1.95
C TYR A 48 -0.36 3.34 -1.36
N LYS A 49 -0.35 2.64 -0.23
CA LYS A 49 -1.61 2.12 0.38
C LYS A 49 -2.63 3.23 0.69
N SER A 50 -2.17 4.43 1.01
CA SER A 50 -3.04 5.60 1.20
C SER A 50 -3.80 5.98 -0.08
N ILE A 51 -3.19 5.82 -1.26
CA ILE A 51 -3.84 6.00 -2.56
C ILE A 51 -4.91 4.92 -2.79
N LEU A 52 -4.62 3.68 -2.42
CA LEU A 52 -5.61 2.59 -2.49
C LEU A 52 -6.82 2.86 -1.57
N ALA A 53 -6.57 3.33 -0.35
CA ALA A 53 -7.62 3.71 0.58
C ALA A 53 -8.43 4.93 0.07
N ALA A 54 -7.78 5.90 -0.57
CA ALA A 54 -8.46 7.03 -1.20
C ALA A 54 -9.44 6.56 -2.28
N ALA A 55 -9.02 5.61 -3.13
CA ALA A 55 -9.91 5.00 -4.11
C ALA A 55 -11.13 4.31 -3.46
N MET A 56 -10.95 3.61 -2.34
CA MET A 56 -12.07 2.99 -1.60
C MET A 56 -13.03 4.05 -1.03
N VAL A 57 -12.49 5.13 -0.44
CA VAL A 57 -13.30 6.23 0.10
C VAL A 57 -14.09 6.91 -1.01
N ARG A 58 -13.47 7.17 -2.17
CA ARG A 58 -14.16 7.71 -3.36
C ARG A 58 -15.19 6.74 -3.93
N SER A 59 -15.03 5.43 -3.73
CA SER A 59 -16.04 4.41 -4.06
C SER A 59 -17.11 4.23 -2.96
N GLY A 60 -17.23 5.16 -2.01
CA GLY A 60 -18.28 5.16 -0.99
C GLY A 60 -17.97 4.45 0.31
N VAL A 61 -16.76 3.89 0.49
CA VAL A 61 -16.38 3.28 1.78
C VAL A 61 -16.27 4.37 2.84
N THR A 62 -16.99 4.17 3.95
CA THR A 62 -16.90 5.02 5.13
C THR A 62 -16.33 4.21 6.28
N LEU A 63 -15.18 4.66 6.80
CA LEU A 63 -14.51 4.07 7.97
C LEU A 63 -14.20 5.18 8.96
N GLU A 64 -14.26 4.84 10.25
CA GLU A 64 -13.72 5.73 11.28
C GLU A 64 -12.18 5.84 11.15
N PRO A 65 -11.56 6.95 11.59
CA PRO A 65 -10.15 7.24 11.35
C PRO A 65 -9.14 6.13 11.70
N ARG A 66 -9.31 5.40 12.81
CA ARG A 66 -8.41 4.31 13.21
C ARG A 66 -8.52 3.11 12.26
N LEU A 67 -9.72 2.73 11.83
CA LEU A 67 -9.90 1.66 10.83
C LEU A 67 -9.38 2.09 9.44
N LEU A 68 -9.61 3.34 9.04
CA LEU A 68 -9.05 3.88 7.81
C LEU A 68 -7.51 3.88 7.84
N ALA A 69 -6.91 4.28 8.96
CA ALA A 69 -5.47 4.22 9.15
C ALA A 69 -4.94 2.79 9.04
N LEU A 70 -5.67 1.79 9.56
CA LEU A 70 -5.32 0.38 9.42
C LEU A 70 -5.34 -0.09 7.95
N THR A 71 -6.33 0.36 7.16
CA THR A 71 -6.39 0.09 5.71
C THR A 71 -5.21 0.73 4.94
N CYS A 72 -4.72 1.88 5.40
CA CYS A 72 -3.56 2.57 4.83
C CYS A 72 -2.20 1.99 5.25
N ALA A 73 -2.15 1.10 6.24
CA ALA A 73 -0.90 0.72 6.90
C ALA A 73 -0.32 -0.64 6.45
N SER A 74 0.97 -0.81 6.72
CA SER A 74 1.60 -2.13 6.88
C SER A 74 1.73 -2.41 8.37
N HIS A 75 0.67 -2.91 9.00
CA HIS A 75 0.60 -3.02 10.46
C HIS A 75 1.52 -4.13 11.01
N SER A 76 1.90 -4.02 12.29
CA SER A 76 2.83 -4.98 12.93
C SER A 76 2.21 -6.33 13.33
N GLY A 77 0.96 -6.58 12.96
CA GLY A 77 0.24 -7.83 13.28
C GLY A 77 -0.20 -8.01 14.73
N LEU A 78 -0.07 -6.99 15.60
CA LEU A 78 -0.60 -7.00 16.97
C LEU A 78 -2.10 -7.34 17.04
N ALA A 79 -2.56 -7.82 18.20
CA ALA A 79 -3.96 -8.19 18.44
C ALA A 79 -4.95 -7.06 18.08
N MET A 80 -4.62 -5.81 18.43
CA MET A 80 -5.45 -4.64 18.06
C MET A 80 -5.61 -4.45 16.55
N HIS A 81 -4.60 -4.80 15.75
CA HIS A 81 -4.68 -4.71 14.29
C HIS A 81 -5.56 -5.83 13.71
N GLN A 82 -5.42 -7.04 14.24
CA GLN A 82 -6.23 -8.19 13.84
C GLN A 82 -7.71 -7.95 14.18
N GLN A 83 -7.98 -7.39 15.37
CA GLN A 83 -9.32 -7.00 15.77
C GLN A 83 -9.90 -5.90 14.87
N GLY A 84 -9.10 -4.88 14.52
CA GLY A 84 -9.54 -3.86 13.57
C GLY A 84 -9.85 -4.40 12.17
N ALA A 85 -9.07 -5.37 11.68
CA ALA A 85 -9.36 -6.04 10.42
C ALA A 85 -10.69 -6.83 10.48
N LEU A 86 -10.94 -7.54 11.58
CA LEU A 86 -12.23 -8.20 11.83
C LEU A 86 -13.41 -7.22 11.93
N GLU A 87 -13.21 -6.07 12.58
CA GLU A 87 -14.22 -5.00 12.63
C GLU A 87 -14.58 -4.52 11.22
N ILE A 88 -13.59 -4.30 10.34
CA ILE A 88 -13.83 -3.89 8.95
C ILE A 88 -14.58 -4.99 8.17
N LEU A 89 -14.22 -6.26 8.35
CA LEU A 89 -14.92 -7.39 7.72
C LEU A 89 -16.38 -7.49 8.18
N ALA A 90 -16.63 -7.27 9.47
CA ALA A 90 -17.98 -7.29 10.03
C ALA A 90 -18.89 -6.21 9.43
N LEU A 91 -18.34 -5.02 9.11
CA LEU A 91 -19.07 -3.96 8.39
C LEU A 91 -19.51 -4.42 6.98
N ALA A 92 -18.79 -5.37 6.38
CA ALA A 92 -19.13 -5.99 5.10
C ALA A 92 -20.03 -7.23 5.24
N GLY A 93 -20.40 -7.62 6.46
CA GLY A 93 -21.11 -8.89 6.73
C GLY A 93 -20.25 -10.13 6.50
N LEU A 94 -18.93 -10.01 6.62
CA LEU A 94 -17.95 -11.07 6.35
C LEU A 94 -17.16 -11.45 7.62
N ASP A 95 -16.51 -12.60 7.57
CA ASP A 95 -15.54 -13.06 8.56
C ASP A 95 -14.14 -13.23 7.93
N GLU A 96 -13.18 -13.73 8.72
CA GLU A 96 -11.80 -13.92 8.26
C GLU A 96 -11.64 -14.88 7.08
N SER A 97 -12.62 -15.74 6.81
CA SER A 97 -12.56 -16.70 5.70
C SER A 97 -12.61 -16.02 4.32
N ALA A 98 -13.14 -14.80 4.26
CA ALA A 98 -13.16 -13.99 3.05
C ALA A 98 -11.77 -13.44 2.65
N LEU A 99 -10.81 -13.41 3.59
CA LEU A 99 -9.46 -12.94 3.29
C LEU A 99 -8.75 -13.90 2.33
N GLN A 100 -8.06 -13.33 1.34
CA GLN A 100 -7.30 -14.05 0.32
C GLN A 100 -5.82 -13.68 0.32
N ASN A 101 -5.39 -12.70 1.14
CA ASN A 101 -3.97 -12.38 1.31
C ASN A 101 -3.20 -13.55 1.89
N VAL A 102 -1.94 -13.71 1.49
CA VAL A 102 -1.08 -14.76 2.04
C VAL A 102 -1.09 -14.80 3.58
N LYS A 103 -0.90 -15.99 4.15
CA LYS A 103 -0.74 -16.14 5.59
C LYS A 103 0.61 -15.57 6.01
N GLY A 104 0.65 -14.87 7.13
CA GLY A 104 1.87 -14.26 7.67
C GLY A 104 1.87 -14.31 9.20
N ARG A 105 3.03 -13.99 9.78
CA ARG A 105 3.17 -13.77 11.24
C ARG A 105 3.25 -12.27 11.49
N PRO A 106 2.98 -11.82 12.74
CA PRO A 106 3.24 -10.45 13.12
C PRO A 106 4.67 -10.00 12.78
N LEU A 107 4.84 -8.73 12.41
CA LEU A 107 6.17 -8.12 12.24
C LEU A 107 6.77 -7.73 13.59
N ASP A 108 5.93 -7.50 14.59
CA ASP A 108 6.37 -7.30 15.96
C ASP A 108 6.96 -8.61 16.50
N GLU A 109 8.22 -8.57 16.95
CA GLU A 109 8.95 -9.76 17.37
C GLU A 109 8.27 -10.47 18.56
N GLY A 110 7.76 -9.71 19.52
CA GLY A 110 7.08 -10.25 20.70
C GLY A 110 5.78 -10.96 20.32
N ALA A 111 4.94 -10.32 19.52
CA ALA A 111 3.70 -10.93 19.02
C ALA A 111 3.98 -12.11 18.08
N ALA A 112 5.07 -12.06 17.31
CA ALA A 112 5.48 -13.16 16.44
C ALA A 112 5.80 -14.42 17.26
N LEU A 113 6.53 -14.29 18.38
CA LEU A 113 6.83 -15.42 19.28
C LEU A 113 5.56 -16.08 19.83
N LEU A 114 4.53 -15.28 20.12
CA LEU A 114 3.23 -15.75 20.62
C LEU A 114 2.31 -16.30 19.52
N THR A 115 2.65 -16.10 18.25
CA THR A 115 1.85 -16.53 17.08
C THR A 115 2.64 -17.56 16.27
N PRO A 116 2.67 -18.84 16.69
CA PRO A 116 3.48 -19.87 16.02
C PRO A 116 2.95 -20.24 14.63
N VAL A 117 1.64 -20.08 14.40
CA VAL A 117 0.98 -20.43 13.14
C VAL A 117 0.66 -19.15 12.36
N PRO A 118 1.16 -18.99 11.11
CA PRO A 118 0.81 -17.85 10.27
C PRO A 118 -0.69 -17.80 9.96
N THR A 119 -1.29 -16.61 10.04
CA THR A 119 -2.71 -16.38 9.72
C THR A 119 -2.86 -15.25 8.69
N ARG A 120 -4.04 -15.15 8.06
CA ARG A 120 -4.31 -14.04 7.13
C ARG A 120 -4.49 -12.72 7.89
N LEU A 121 -5.05 -12.75 9.11
CA LEU A 121 -5.21 -11.57 9.96
C LEU A 121 -3.87 -11.01 10.46
N ALA A 122 -2.92 -11.88 10.83
CA ALA A 122 -1.63 -11.45 11.35
C ALA A 122 -0.69 -10.88 10.28
N MET A 123 -0.95 -11.18 9.01
CA MET A 123 -0.19 -10.64 7.89
C MET A 123 -0.40 -9.12 7.77
N ASN A 124 0.69 -8.37 7.60
CA ASN A 124 0.75 -6.90 7.67
C ASN A 124 -0.13 -6.11 6.67
N CYS A 125 -0.78 -6.78 5.72
CA CYS A 125 -1.72 -6.17 4.78
C CYS A 125 -3.18 -6.53 5.07
N SER A 126 -3.49 -7.28 6.13
CA SER A 126 -4.87 -7.73 6.39
C SER A 126 -5.85 -6.57 6.54
N GLY A 127 -5.41 -5.43 7.08
CA GLY A 127 -6.18 -4.17 7.11
C GLY A 127 -6.58 -3.66 5.72
N LYS A 128 -5.64 -3.61 4.77
CA LYS A 128 -5.90 -3.25 3.37
C LYS A 128 -6.87 -4.24 2.71
N HIS A 129 -6.71 -5.53 2.97
CA HIS A 129 -7.56 -6.57 2.38
C HIS A 129 -8.99 -6.54 2.93
N SER A 130 -9.14 -6.27 4.22
CA SER A 130 -10.45 -6.04 4.83
C SER A 130 -11.13 -4.81 4.23
N GLY A 131 -10.37 -3.71 4.01
CA GLY A 131 -10.87 -2.53 3.31
C GLY A 131 -11.30 -2.80 1.86
N MET A 132 -10.53 -3.60 1.10
CA MET A 132 -10.91 -4.03 -0.25
C MET A 132 -12.25 -4.77 -0.23
N LEU A 133 -12.43 -5.70 0.70
CA LEU A 133 -13.66 -6.48 0.85
C LEU A 133 -14.86 -5.62 1.23
N LEU A 134 -14.67 -4.65 2.13
CA LEU A 134 -15.69 -3.65 2.45
C LEU A 134 -16.07 -2.81 1.22
N GLY A 135 -15.08 -2.37 0.42
CA GLY A 135 -15.33 -1.70 -0.85
C GLY A 135 -16.12 -2.55 -1.82
N CYS A 136 -15.82 -3.84 -1.92
CA CYS A 136 -16.57 -4.77 -2.75
C CYS A 136 -18.03 -4.90 -2.27
N ALA A 137 -18.25 -5.12 -0.97
CA ALA A 137 -19.60 -5.21 -0.40
C ALA A 137 -20.40 -3.90 -0.59
N THR A 138 -19.78 -2.74 -0.38
CA THR A 138 -20.38 -1.41 -0.54
C THR A 138 -20.88 -1.19 -1.97
N ASN A 139 -20.17 -1.73 -2.97
CA ASN A 139 -20.47 -1.52 -4.39
C ASN A 139 -21.16 -2.72 -5.06
N GLY A 140 -21.49 -3.77 -4.30
CA GLY A 140 -22.05 -5.01 -4.84
C GLY A 140 -21.10 -5.77 -5.78
N TRP A 141 -19.79 -5.57 -5.64
CA TRP A 141 -18.78 -6.30 -6.42
C TRP A 141 -18.53 -7.71 -5.85
N PRO A 142 -18.09 -8.66 -6.70
CA PRO A 142 -17.77 -10.00 -6.24
C PRO A 142 -16.72 -10.03 -5.11
N ILE A 143 -17.01 -10.79 -4.05
CA ILE A 143 -16.10 -10.98 -2.94
C ILE A 143 -15.05 -12.08 -3.25
N GLY A 144 -15.44 -13.07 -4.06
CA GLY A 144 -14.65 -14.30 -4.24
C GLY A 144 -13.38 -14.15 -5.07
N ASN A 145 -13.19 -13.03 -5.77
CA ASN A 145 -12.06 -12.85 -6.69
C ASN A 145 -11.51 -11.41 -6.69
N TYR A 146 -11.59 -10.72 -5.55
CA TYR A 146 -11.16 -9.32 -5.44
C TYR A 146 -9.67 -9.08 -5.74
N LEU A 147 -8.85 -10.14 -5.84
CA LEU A 147 -7.43 -10.09 -6.21
C LEU A 147 -7.18 -10.13 -7.71
N ASP A 148 -8.19 -10.45 -8.53
CA ASP A 148 -8.03 -10.50 -9.99
C ASP A 148 -7.69 -9.10 -10.52
N VAL A 149 -6.76 -9.01 -11.47
CA VAL A 149 -6.30 -7.73 -12.04
C VAL A 149 -7.45 -6.93 -12.66
N GLU A 150 -8.40 -7.62 -13.27
CA GLU A 150 -9.58 -7.02 -13.89
C GLU A 150 -10.75 -6.81 -12.92
N HIS A 151 -10.58 -7.16 -11.63
CA HIS A 151 -11.62 -6.95 -10.64
C HIS A 151 -11.90 -5.45 -10.44
N PRO A 152 -13.17 -5.01 -10.31
CA PRO A 152 -13.51 -3.59 -10.18
C PRO A 152 -12.71 -2.82 -9.12
N VAL A 153 -12.44 -3.43 -7.95
CA VAL A 153 -11.62 -2.78 -6.91
C VAL A 153 -10.18 -2.54 -7.35
N GLN A 154 -9.58 -3.46 -8.12
CA GLN A 154 -8.20 -3.33 -8.61
C GLN A 154 -8.13 -2.33 -9.76
N VAL A 155 -9.16 -2.30 -10.61
CA VAL A 155 -9.33 -1.27 -11.64
C VAL A 155 -9.48 0.11 -11.02
N ALA A 156 -10.27 0.25 -9.95
CA ALA A 156 -10.40 1.51 -9.21
C ALA A 156 -9.06 1.99 -8.64
N PHE A 157 -8.24 1.07 -8.12
CA PHE A 157 -6.89 1.39 -7.61
C PHE A 157 -5.94 1.84 -8.70
N LYS A 158 -5.93 1.14 -9.83
CA LYS A 158 -5.14 1.52 -10.99
C LYS A 158 -5.54 2.93 -11.45
N ASN A 159 -6.84 3.17 -11.62
CA ASN A 159 -7.36 4.46 -12.08
C ASN A 159 -7.03 5.60 -11.11
N GLU A 160 -7.19 5.40 -9.80
CA GLU A 160 -6.84 6.42 -8.81
C GLU A 160 -5.34 6.76 -8.84
N LEU A 161 -4.48 5.74 -8.92
CA LEU A 161 -3.04 5.96 -9.01
C LEU A 161 -2.66 6.71 -10.30
N GLU A 162 -3.23 6.33 -11.45
CA GLU A 162 -2.99 7.02 -12.72
C GLU A 162 -3.47 8.48 -12.69
N ASN A 163 -4.65 8.72 -12.11
CA ASN A 163 -5.24 10.05 -11.99
C ASN A 163 -4.38 10.96 -11.10
N LEU A 164 -3.97 10.49 -9.93
CA LEU A 164 -3.16 11.27 -8.99
C LEU A 164 -1.72 11.46 -9.50
N ALA A 165 -1.15 10.47 -10.19
CA ALA A 165 0.20 10.55 -10.73
C ALA A 165 0.30 11.40 -12.01
N GLY A 166 -0.81 11.49 -12.76
CA GLY A 166 -0.82 12.09 -14.10
C GLY A 166 -0.09 11.26 -15.14
N GLU A 167 0.01 9.94 -14.95
CA GLU A 167 0.64 9.01 -15.90
C GLU A 167 -0.04 7.64 -15.92
N LYS A 168 0.29 6.82 -16.92
CA LYS A 168 -0.25 5.47 -17.07
C LYS A 168 0.63 4.42 -16.41
N ILE A 169 0.00 3.40 -15.83
CA ILE A 169 0.71 2.26 -15.27
C ILE A 169 1.40 1.50 -16.41
N SER A 170 2.70 1.27 -16.24
CA SER A 170 3.54 0.63 -17.27
C SER A 170 3.36 -0.89 -17.30
N HIS A 171 3.15 -1.51 -16.14
CA HIS A 171 2.99 -2.96 -16.00
C HIS A 171 2.26 -3.30 -14.70
N THR A 172 1.57 -4.44 -14.68
CA THR A 172 0.92 -4.97 -13.47
C THR A 172 1.56 -6.31 -13.11
N ALA A 173 2.12 -6.39 -11.91
CA ALA A 173 2.64 -7.61 -11.28
C ALA A 173 1.73 -8.05 -10.13
N ILE A 174 2.12 -9.14 -9.44
CA ILE A 174 1.48 -9.59 -8.19
C ILE A 174 2.42 -9.29 -7.02
N ASP A 175 1.93 -8.60 -5.99
CA ASP A 175 2.68 -8.31 -4.78
C ASP A 175 2.78 -9.55 -3.87
N GLY A 176 3.68 -9.50 -2.88
CA GLY A 176 3.82 -10.54 -1.86
C GLY A 176 2.57 -10.77 -1.01
N CYS A 177 1.60 -9.84 -1.02
CA CYS A 177 0.30 -10.04 -0.39
C CYS A 177 -0.72 -10.78 -1.27
N GLY A 178 -0.42 -10.99 -2.55
CA GLY A 178 -1.30 -11.61 -3.55
C GLY A 178 -2.17 -10.62 -4.35
N ALA A 179 -2.18 -9.33 -3.99
CA ALA A 179 -2.90 -8.30 -4.75
C ALA A 179 -2.06 -7.76 -5.92
N PRO A 180 -2.70 -7.18 -6.95
CA PRO A 180 -2.02 -6.46 -8.02
C PRO A 180 -1.07 -5.37 -7.52
N LEU A 181 0.02 -5.18 -8.26
CA LEU A 181 1.09 -4.23 -7.99
C LEU A 181 1.45 -3.48 -9.26
N PHE A 182 1.29 -2.16 -9.23
CA PHE A 182 1.43 -1.33 -10.42
C PHE A 182 2.84 -0.74 -10.54
N LEU A 183 3.48 -0.97 -11.67
CA LEU A 183 4.76 -0.38 -12.05
C LEU A 183 4.53 1.06 -12.53
N ILE A 184 5.19 2.00 -11.88
CA ILE A 184 5.04 3.45 -12.10
C ILE A 184 6.39 4.14 -11.99
N SER A 185 6.55 5.36 -12.51
CA SER A 185 7.78 6.12 -12.29
C SER A 185 7.87 6.64 -10.85
N LEU A 186 9.09 6.85 -10.36
CA LEU A 186 9.31 7.48 -9.05
C LEU A 186 8.66 8.88 -8.99
N LEU A 187 8.76 9.65 -10.07
CA LEU A 187 8.12 10.95 -10.22
C LEU A 187 6.58 10.85 -10.18
N GLY A 188 6.00 9.87 -10.86
CA GLY A 188 4.56 9.60 -10.83
C GLY A 188 4.06 9.29 -9.43
N LEU A 189 4.78 8.45 -8.67
CA LEU A 189 4.47 8.20 -7.27
C LEU A 189 4.55 9.48 -6.42
N ALA A 190 5.60 10.29 -6.59
CA ALA A 190 5.75 11.54 -5.84
C ALA A 190 4.61 12.53 -6.12
N ARG A 191 4.20 12.65 -7.39
CA ARG A 191 3.03 13.44 -7.79
C ARG A 191 1.74 12.92 -7.18
N ALA A 192 1.56 11.60 -7.18
CA ALA A 192 0.36 10.99 -6.62
C ALA A 192 0.22 11.25 -5.11
N ILE A 193 1.33 11.15 -4.36
CA ILE A 193 1.33 11.47 -2.93
C ILE A 193 1.05 12.97 -2.70
N ARG A 194 1.68 13.86 -3.47
CA ARG A 194 1.39 15.31 -3.38
C ARG A 194 -0.09 15.58 -3.65
N ALA A 195 -0.64 15.05 -4.75
CA ALA A 195 -2.04 15.23 -5.13
C ALA A 195 -2.99 14.74 -4.02
N LEU A 196 -2.72 13.59 -3.40
CA LEU A 196 -3.50 13.08 -2.28
C LEU A 196 -3.49 14.01 -1.06
N THR A 197 -2.36 14.65 -0.75
CA THR A 197 -2.25 15.52 0.44
C THR A 197 -2.97 16.87 0.31
N ILE A 198 -3.35 17.26 -0.90
CA ILE A 198 -4.01 18.54 -1.19
C ILE A 198 -5.40 18.38 -1.81
N SER A 199 -5.90 17.14 -1.91
CA SER A 199 -7.21 16.81 -2.50
C SER A 199 -8.38 16.96 -1.54
#